data_AF-A0A949SSV7-F1
#
_entry.id   AF-A0A949SSV7-F1
#
_cell.length_a   1.000
_cell.length_b   1.000
_cell.length_c   1.000
_cell.angle_alpha   90.00
_cell.angle_beta   90.00
_cell.angle_gamma   90.00
#
_symmetry.space_group_name_H-M   'P 1'
#
loop_
_entity.id
_entity.type
_entity.pdbx_description
1 polymer ?
#
loop_
_entity_poly.entity_id
_entity_poly.type
_entity_poly.pdbx_seq_one_letter_code
_entity_poly.pdbx_strand_id
1 'polypeptide(L)'
;MSKARSDEAGDSNKCEWLTLQQALEAFVLNVSGHQGQGHIRPLHHYVASRLVVEGGFHPSEITPHPPFRIIEKSGRKILEYHPESAGSGERTVLGGLKTKAVDVVVTKPTIGPVVAVSMKGTLGAFRNLTNRMEEAIGDCTNLHISYPALVYGLFQVLRATRAGSGIKPNDACVLSNGAVSEAVVRYHDVLGRLEGRLDLRDETTKYEAVSLVLVKPDQPHRGTPLANFPPVTSPLSLSGFFTKLYRAYDLRFVYAAPKLESVTSRLVWDQSSPVLSDPRTKDYTPRVGEP
;
A
#
# COMPACT_ATOMS: atom_id res chain seq x y z
N MET A 1 -26.88 -28.49 -32.51
CA MET A 1 -25.95 -29.09 -31.54
C MET A 1 -25.22 -27.96 -30.83
N SER A 2 -25.54 -27.79 -29.56
CA SER A 2 -24.92 -26.84 -28.62
C SER A 2 -23.49 -27.27 -28.29
N LYS A 3 -22.54 -26.33 -28.25
CA LYS A 3 -21.25 -26.52 -27.58
C LYS A 3 -21.01 -25.36 -26.61
N ALA A 4 -21.37 -25.67 -25.37
CA ALA A 4 -20.84 -25.24 -24.09
C ALA A 4 -20.08 -23.90 -24.00
N ARG A 5 -20.68 -23.03 -23.18
CA ARG A 5 -20.05 -21.93 -22.45
C ARG A 5 -18.76 -22.39 -21.77
N SER A 6 -17.68 -21.67 -22.02
CA SER A 6 -16.53 -21.58 -21.12
C SER A 6 -16.84 -20.55 -20.03
N ASP A 7 -17.74 -20.92 -19.11
CA ASP A 7 -17.82 -20.28 -17.80
C ASP A 7 -16.74 -20.94 -16.92
N GLU A 8 -16.11 -20.17 -16.02
CA GLU A 8 -15.08 -20.56 -15.02
C GLU A 8 -13.59 -20.29 -15.37
N ALA A 9 -13.29 -19.13 -15.95
CA ALA A 9 -12.04 -18.42 -15.59
C ALA A 9 -12.43 -17.26 -14.68
N GLY A 10 -12.34 -17.47 -13.36
CA GLY A 10 -12.62 -16.43 -12.36
C GLY A 10 -11.82 -15.16 -12.65
N ASP A 11 -12.46 -14.01 -12.49
CA ASP A 11 -11.92 -12.66 -12.71
C ASP A 11 -10.78 -12.36 -11.72
N SER A 12 -9.59 -12.92 -11.97
CA SER A 12 -8.42 -12.96 -11.07
C SER A 12 -7.78 -11.59 -10.80
N ASN A 13 -8.44 -10.52 -11.21
CA ASN A 13 -7.98 -9.14 -11.12
C ASN A 13 -8.79 -8.28 -10.14
N LYS A 14 -9.89 -8.79 -9.59
CA LYS A 14 -10.70 -8.07 -8.60
C LYS A 14 -9.96 -7.92 -7.27
N CYS A 15 -10.18 -6.79 -6.60
CA CYS A 15 -9.59 -6.50 -5.30
C CYS A 15 -10.11 -7.48 -4.24
N GLU A 16 -9.19 -8.08 -3.48
CA GLU A 16 -9.50 -9.05 -2.43
C GLU A 16 -9.20 -8.50 -1.04
N TRP A 17 -9.92 -8.99 -0.02
CA TRP A 17 -9.57 -8.68 1.35
C TRP A 17 -8.57 -9.72 1.88
N LEU A 18 -7.30 -9.33 1.89
CA LEU A 18 -6.15 -10.16 2.25
C LEU A 18 -5.49 -9.69 3.54
N THR A 19 -4.89 -10.58 4.31
CA THR A 19 -3.93 -10.22 5.36
C THR A 19 -2.59 -9.79 4.78
N LEU A 20 -1.76 -9.08 5.55
CA LEU A 20 -0.39 -8.76 5.16
C LEU A 20 0.41 -10.01 4.75
N GLN A 21 0.33 -11.07 5.56
CA GLN A 21 1.08 -12.30 5.30
C GLN A 21 0.68 -12.93 3.96
N GLN A 22 -0.63 -13.01 3.66
CA GLN A 22 -1.11 -13.53 2.37
C GLN A 22 -0.58 -12.68 1.19
N ALA A 23 -0.62 -11.35 1.32
CA ALA A 23 -0.13 -10.45 0.28
C ALA A 23 1.40 -10.56 0.08
N LEU A 24 2.17 -10.63 1.16
CA LEU A 24 3.63 -10.79 1.13
C LEU A 24 4.06 -12.19 0.65
N GLU A 25 3.31 -13.23 0.99
CA GLU A 25 3.54 -14.59 0.51
C GLU A 25 3.35 -14.67 -1.01
N ALA A 26 2.26 -14.10 -1.53
CA ALA A 26 2.01 -14.03 -2.96
C ALA A 26 3.13 -13.27 -3.70
N PHE A 27 3.65 -12.20 -3.09
CA PHE A 27 4.81 -11.46 -3.62
C PHE A 27 6.07 -12.32 -3.75
N VAL A 28 6.44 -13.07 -2.72
CA VAL A 28 7.67 -13.89 -2.78
C VAL A 28 7.54 -15.13 -3.64
N LEU A 29 6.32 -15.69 -3.76
CA LEU A 29 6.02 -16.81 -4.66
C LEU A 29 6.10 -16.39 -6.12
N ASN A 30 5.73 -15.14 -6.44
CA ASN A 30 5.80 -14.59 -7.79
C ASN A 30 5.17 -15.52 -8.85
N VAL A 31 3.96 -16.01 -8.57
CA VAL A 31 3.29 -17.03 -9.42
C VAL A 31 3.08 -16.54 -10.86
N SER A 32 2.95 -15.22 -11.06
CA SER A 32 2.83 -14.57 -12.37
C SER A 32 4.15 -14.44 -13.16
N GLY A 33 5.30 -14.75 -12.54
CA GLY A 33 6.61 -14.54 -13.13
C GLY A 33 7.08 -13.08 -13.16
N HIS A 34 8.25 -12.83 -13.78
CA HIS A 34 8.89 -11.50 -13.83
C HIS A 34 8.23 -10.48 -14.75
N GLN A 35 7.15 -10.85 -15.45
CA GLN A 35 6.46 -9.97 -16.40
C GLN A 35 5.23 -9.36 -15.73
N GLY A 36 5.21 -8.03 -15.58
CA GLY A 36 4.07 -7.26 -15.08
C GLY A 36 3.97 -7.10 -13.56
N GLN A 37 2.91 -6.41 -13.12
CA GLN A 37 2.61 -6.09 -11.72
C GLN A 37 2.01 -7.26 -10.92
N GLY A 38 1.89 -8.46 -11.50
CA GLY A 38 1.14 -9.58 -10.90
C GLY A 38 1.62 -9.98 -9.51
N HIS A 39 2.93 -9.86 -9.24
CA HIS A 39 3.52 -10.19 -7.96
C HIS A 39 3.31 -9.15 -6.86
N ILE A 40 3.03 -7.88 -7.21
CA ILE A 40 2.81 -6.81 -6.22
C ILE A 40 1.32 -6.51 -6.01
N ARG A 41 0.46 -6.91 -6.96
CA ARG A 41 -0.99 -6.65 -6.92
C ARG A 41 -1.71 -7.12 -5.64
N PRO A 42 -1.41 -8.28 -5.04
CA PRO A 42 -1.99 -8.66 -3.74
C PRO A 42 -1.74 -7.63 -2.64
N LEU A 43 -0.59 -6.94 -2.67
CA LEU A 43 -0.31 -5.85 -1.74
C LEU A 43 -1.15 -4.60 -2.06
N HIS A 44 -1.49 -4.34 -3.33
CA HIS A 44 -2.43 -3.26 -3.67
C HIS A 44 -3.79 -3.51 -3.01
N HIS A 45 -4.26 -4.76 -3.05
CA HIS A 45 -5.52 -5.17 -2.44
C HIS A 45 -5.50 -5.03 -0.90
N TYR A 46 -4.38 -5.43 -0.29
CA TYR A 46 -4.13 -5.24 1.13
C TYR A 46 -4.21 -3.77 1.55
N VAL A 47 -3.48 -2.89 0.84
CA VAL A 47 -3.46 -1.45 1.11
C VAL A 47 -4.84 -0.83 0.90
N ALA A 48 -5.53 -1.15 -0.20
CA ALA A 48 -6.88 -0.66 -0.47
C ALA A 48 -7.87 -1.05 0.64
N SER A 49 -7.81 -2.30 1.11
CA SER A 49 -8.63 -2.78 2.22
C SER A 49 -8.30 -2.06 3.53
N ARG A 50 -7.02 -1.82 3.80
CA ARG A 50 -6.55 -1.12 5.01
C ARG A 50 -7.01 0.34 5.05
N LEU A 51 -7.03 1.03 3.91
CA LEU A 51 -7.59 2.37 3.76
C LEU A 51 -9.09 2.44 4.09
N VAL A 52 -9.86 1.37 3.86
CA VAL A 52 -11.25 1.29 4.36
C VAL A 52 -11.27 1.02 5.86
N VAL A 53 -10.74 -0.12 6.28
CA VAL A 53 -10.93 -0.65 7.63
C VAL A 53 -10.32 0.27 8.71
N GLU A 54 -9.10 0.76 8.49
CA GLU A 54 -8.39 1.65 9.44
C GLU A 54 -8.49 3.12 9.04
N GLY A 55 -8.44 3.36 7.73
CA GLY A 55 -8.47 4.71 7.19
C GLY A 55 -9.85 5.35 7.32
N GLY A 56 -10.94 4.58 7.34
CA GLY A 56 -12.29 5.15 7.36
C GLY A 56 -12.67 5.81 6.03
N PHE A 57 -11.98 5.47 4.94
CA PHE A 57 -12.32 5.96 3.61
C PHE A 57 -13.48 5.15 3.03
N HIS A 58 -14.35 5.81 2.27
CA HIS A 58 -15.47 5.12 1.64
C HIS A 58 -14.94 4.19 0.53
N PRO A 59 -15.39 2.93 0.42
CA PRO A 59 -14.88 1.99 -0.60
C PRO A 59 -14.96 2.53 -2.03
N SER A 60 -16.03 3.26 -2.37
CA SER A 60 -16.20 3.89 -3.69
C SER A 60 -15.22 5.01 -4.02
N GLU A 61 -14.50 5.52 -3.03
CA GLU A 61 -13.47 6.56 -3.23
C GLU A 61 -12.12 5.94 -3.56
N ILE A 62 -11.95 4.63 -3.40
CA ILE A 62 -10.68 3.93 -3.53
C ILE A 62 -10.61 3.21 -4.88
N THR A 63 -9.46 3.33 -5.55
CA THR A 63 -9.10 2.51 -6.71
C THR A 63 -7.83 1.73 -6.39
N PRO A 64 -7.78 0.39 -6.60
CA PRO A 64 -8.90 -0.48 -6.99
C PRO A 64 -9.99 -0.52 -5.91
N HIS A 65 -11.25 -0.70 -6.32
CA HIS A 65 -12.39 -0.69 -5.38
C HIS A 65 -12.33 -1.90 -4.45
N PRO A 66 -12.15 -1.73 -3.14
CA PRO A 66 -12.03 -2.84 -2.20
C PRO A 66 -13.40 -3.49 -1.92
N PRO A 67 -13.43 -4.77 -1.54
CA PRO A 67 -14.65 -5.60 -1.46
C PRO A 67 -15.51 -5.31 -0.21
N PHE A 68 -15.91 -4.05 -0.02
CA PHE A 68 -16.70 -3.63 1.13
C PHE A 68 -17.93 -2.83 0.71
N ARG A 69 -18.97 -2.91 1.54
CA ARG A 69 -20.16 -2.08 1.46
C ARG A 69 -20.41 -1.41 2.80
N ILE A 70 -20.90 -0.19 2.75
CA ILE A 70 -21.35 0.54 3.94
C ILE A 70 -22.87 0.47 4.00
N ILE A 71 -23.40 0.08 5.16
CA ILE A 71 -24.83 0.15 5.46
C ILE A 71 -25.03 1.20 6.54
N GLU A 72 -25.98 2.10 6.32
CA GLU A 72 -26.37 3.10 7.30
C GLU A 72 -27.62 2.66 8.05
N LYS A 73 -27.54 2.55 9.38
CA LYS A 73 -28.67 2.19 10.26
C LYS A 73 -28.74 3.16 11.42
N SER A 74 -29.77 4.00 11.45
CA SER A 74 -29.98 4.99 12.52
C SER A 74 -28.75 5.90 12.74
N GLY A 75 -28.16 6.41 11.66
CA GLY A 75 -26.95 7.26 11.70
C GLY A 75 -25.63 6.51 11.92
N ARG A 76 -25.66 5.21 12.22
CA ARG A 76 -24.46 4.39 12.40
C ARG A 76 -23.97 3.82 11.07
N LYS A 77 -22.65 3.79 10.87
CA LYS A 77 -21.99 3.25 9.67
C LYS A 77 -21.50 1.84 9.95
N ILE A 78 -22.16 0.85 9.35
CA ILE A 78 -21.85 -0.58 9.49
C ILE A 78 -21.06 -1.01 8.25
N LEU A 79 -19.87 -1.56 8.46
CA LEU A 79 -19.00 -2.05 7.38
C LEU A 79 -19.18 -3.56 7.18
N GLU A 80 -19.48 -3.97 5.95
CA GLU A 80 -19.68 -5.37 5.57
C GLU A 80 -18.71 -5.78 4.46
N TYR A 81 -18.18 -7.01 4.56
CA TYR A 81 -17.43 -7.63 3.47
C TYR A 81 -18.40 -8.08 2.38
N HIS A 82 -18.17 -7.60 1.16
CA HIS A 82 -19.03 -7.85 0.00
C HIS A 82 -18.15 -8.10 -1.24
N PRO A 83 -17.70 -9.34 -1.49
CA PRO A 83 -16.74 -9.65 -2.54
C PRO A 83 -17.21 -9.22 -3.94
N GLU A 84 -18.51 -9.25 -4.20
CA GLU A 84 -19.08 -8.85 -5.49
C GLU A 84 -18.97 -7.34 -5.77
N SER A 85 -18.68 -6.50 -4.76
CA SER A 85 -18.42 -5.07 -5.01
C SER A 85 -16.98 -4.80 -5.45
N ALA A 86 -16.10 -5.79 -5.37
CA ALA A 86 -14.69 -5.63 -5.73
C ALA A 86 -14.52 -5.15 -7.17
N GLY A 87 -13.73 -4.09 -7.33
CA GLY A 87 -13.27 -3.60 -8.61
C GLY A 87 -11.82 -3.98 -8.87
N SER A 88 -11.37 -3.72 -10.09
CA SER A 88 -9.99 -3.91 -10.50
C SER A 88 -9.39 -2.60 -11.03
N GLY A 89 -8.09 -2.61 -11.29
CA GLY A 89 -7.42 -1.53 -12.03
C GLY A 89 -6.60 -0.58 -11.16
N GLU A 90 -5.99 0.37 -11.86
CA GLU A 90 -5.16 1.45 -11.32
C GLU A 90 -5.77 2.78 -11.77
N ARG A 91 -5.44 3.87 -11.06
CA ARG A 91 -5.90 5.20 -11.45
C ARG A 91 -4.77 5.97 -12.12
N THR A 92 -4.99 6.41 -13.35
CA THR A 92 -4.11 7.37 -14.01
C THR A 92 -4.40 8.77 -13.48
N VAL A 93 -3.37 9.39 -12.89
CA VAL A 93 -3.39 10.73 -12.32
C VAL A 93 -2.50 11.63 -13.17
N LEU A 94 -2.96 12.85 -13.45
CA LEU A 94 -2.18 13.85 -14.17
C LEU A 94 -1.13 14.48 -13.24
N GLY A 95 0.11 14.02 -13.31
CA GLY A 95 1.23 14.69 -12.62
C GLY A 95 1.68 15.96 -13.37
N GLY A 96 2.57 16.73 -12.73
CA GLY A 96 2.99 18.04 -13.22
C GLY A 96 3.89 17.96 -14.46
N LEU A 97 4.57 16.84 -14.65
CA LEU A 97 5.46 16.57 -15.79
C LEU A 97 4.87 15.51 -16.72
N LYS A 98 4.24 14.48 -16.15
CA LYS A 98 3.63 13.37 -16.91
C LYS A 98 2.49 12.72 -16.13
N THR A 99 1.64 11.99 -16.85
CA THR A 99 0.66 11.11 -16.21
C THR A 99 1.35 9.98 -15.46
N LYS A 100 0.73 9.53 -14.36
CA LYS A 100 1.19 8.40 -13.55
C LYS A 100 0.03 7.46 -13.28
N ALA A 101 0.18 6.18 -13.60
CA ALA A 101 -0.68 5.14 -13.07
C ALA A 101 -0.27 4.87 -11.63
N VAL A 102 -1.15 5.18 -10.68
CA VAL A 102 -0.91 5.00 -9.24
C VAL A 102 -1.63 3.74 -8.77
N ASP A 103 -0.92 2.97 -7.95
CA ASP A 103 -1.29 1.61 -7.55
C ASP A 103 -2.55 1.57 -6.67
N VAL A 104 -2.62 2.47 -5.68
CA VAL A 104 -3.83 2.69 -4.86
C VAL A 104 -4.08 4.18 -4.69
N VAL A 105 -5.31 4.64 -4.96
CA VAL A 105 -5.69 6.07 -4.83
C VAL A 105 -7.03 6.23 -4.15
N VAL A 106 -7.10 7.13 -3.16
CA VAL A 106 -8.34 7.69 -2.62
C VAL A 106 -8.64 8.99 -3.36
N THR A 107 -9.82 9.09 -3.96
CA THR A 107 -10.30 10.30 -4.62
C THR A 107 -11.61 10.75 -3.99
N LYS A 108 -11.63 12.00 -3.51
CA LYS A 108 -12.86 12.62 -3.04
C LYS A 108 -13.58 13.30 -4.20
N PRO A 109 -14.93 13.18 -4.29
CA PRO A 109 -15.71 13.99 -5.21
C PRO A 109 -15.35 15.47 -5.06
N THR A 110 -15.31 16.22 -6.18
CA THR A 110 -15.00 17.66 -6.28
C THR A 110 -13.62 18.13 -5.81
N ILE A 111 -12.86 17.33 -5.04
CA ILE A 111 -11.50 17.67 -4.59
C ILE A 111 -10.44 17.00 -5.48
N GLY A 112 -10.66 15.74 -5.87
CA GLY A 112 -9.67 14.95 -6.61
C GLY A 112 -8.89 13.98 -5.72
N PRO A 113 -7.67 13.57 -6.12
CA PRO A 113 -6.87 12.61 -5.38
C PRO A 113 -6.38 13.23 -4.07
N VAL A 114 -6.64 12.56 -2.96
CA VAL A 114 -6.31 13.05 -1.60
C VAL A 114 -5.32 12.14 -0.87
N VAL A 115 -5.34 10.84 -1.18
CA VAL A 115 -4.32 9.88 -0.74
C VAL A 115 -3.91 9.03 -1.94
N ALA A 116 -2.62 8.81 -2.09
CA ALA A 116 -2.03 7.89 -3.06
C ALA A 116 -1.05 6.98 -2.32
N VAL A 117 -0.96 5.73 -2.75
CA VAL A 117 0.10 4.82 -2.31
C VAL A 117 0.69 4.17 -3.54
N SER A 118 1.99 4.38 -3.76
CA SER A 118 2.73 3.66 -4.77
C SER A 118 3.48 2.48 -4.17
N MET A 119 3.52 1.39 -4.93
CA MET A 119 3.97 0.11 -4.44
C MET A 119 5.02 -0.46 -5.39
N LYS A 120 6.15 -0.86 -4.84
CA LYS A 120 7.28 -1.34 -5.64
C LYS A 120 7.81 -2.64 -5.04
N GLY A 121 7.88 -3.65 -5.90
CA GLY A 121 8.42 -4.96 -5.58
C GLY A 121 9.81 -5.15 -6.19
N THR A 122 10.72 -5.78 -5.47
CA THR A 122 12.03 -6.18 -6.03
C THR A 122 12.40 -7.57 -5.55
N LEU A 123 12.49 -8.50 -6.49
CA LEU A 123 12.78 -9.91 -6.22
C LEU A 123 14.29 -10.25 -6.22
N GLY A 124 15.13 -9.34 -6.73
CA GLY A 124 16.58 -9.48 -6.89
C GLY A 124 17.19 -8.27 -7.61
N ALA A 125 18.39 -8.42 -8.17
CA ALA A 125 19.13 -7.39 -8.90
C ALA A 125 19.34 -6.09 -8.09
N PHE A 126 19.79 -6.20 -6.84
CA PHE A 126 19.91 -5.08 -5.91
C PHE A 126 20.93 -4.01 -6.32
N ARG A 127 21.80 -4.30 -7.31
CA ARG A 127 22.63 -3.28 -7.96
C ARG A 127 21.83 -2.15 -8.61
N ASN A 128 20.55 -2.39 -8.94
CA ASN A 128 19.68 -1.43 -9.62
C ASN A 128 18.82 -0.60 -8.64
N LEU A 129 19.04 -0.70 -7.33
CA LEU A 129 18.25 0.05 -6.34
C LEU A 129 18.43 1.56 -6.48
N THR A 130 19.58 2.04 -6.96
CA THR A 130 19.79 3.47 -7.28
C THR A 130 18.81 3.97 -8.33
N ASN A 131 18.58 3.21 -9.40
CA ASN A 131 17.61 3.59 -10.43
C ASN A 131 16.18 3.65 -9.87
N ARG A 132 15.86 2.77 -8.90
CA ARG A 132 14.56 2.75 -8.21
C ARG A 132 14.37 3.93 -7.29
N MET A 133 15.45 4.38 -6.64
CA MET A 133 15.46 5.60 -5.85
C MET A 133 15.20 6.83 -6.74
N GLU A 134 15.86 6.95 -7.89
CA GLU A 134 15.62 8.05 -8.85
C GLU A 134 14.17 8.05 -9.34
N GLU A 135 13.61 6.86 -9.64
CA GLU A 135 12.21 6.69 -10.00
C GLU A 135 11.27 7.19 -8.88
N ALA A 136 11.54 6.83 -7.62
CA ALA A 136 10.75 7.26 -6.48
C ALA A 136 10.78 8.79 -6.29
N ILE A 137 11.95 9.43 -6.40
CA ILE A 137 12.07 10.89 -6.34
C ILE A 137 11.24 11.54 -7.46
N GLY A 138 11.35 11.01 -8.68
CA GLY A 138 10.58 11.50 -9.83
C GLY A 138 9.08 11.36 -9.62
N ASP A 139 8.61 10.23 -9.08
CA ASP A 139 7.19 9.95 -8.85
C ASP A 139 6.56 10.92 -7.84
N CYS A 140 7.17 11.11 -6.65
CA CYS A 140 6.62 12.04 -5.66
C CYS A 140 6.65 13.49 -6.13
N THR A 141 7.75 13.92 -6.75
CA THR A 141 7.87 15.27 -7.31
C THR A 141 6.78 15.52 -8.35
N ASN A 142 6.59 14.57 -9.28
CA ASN A 142 5.61 14.69 -10.35
C ASN A 142 4.18 14.84 -9.80
N LEU A 143 3.78 14.04 -8.81
CA LEU A 143 2.43 14.14 -8.26
C LEU A 143 2.23 15.37 -7.36
N HIS A 144 3.22 15.75 -6.55
CA HIS A 144 3.10 16.91 -5.67
C HIS A 144 3.10 18.25 -6.42
N ILE A 145 3.68 18.34 -7.63
CA ILE A 145 3.53 19.53 -8.48
C ILE A 145 2.06 19.75 -8.85
N SER A 146 1.35 18.70 -9.28
CA SER A 146 -0.07 18.81 -9.64
C SER A 146 -1.00 18.87 -8.44
N TYR A 147 -0.68 18.15 -7.38
CA TYR A 147 -1.52 17.99 -6.20
C TYR A 147 -0.69 18.25 -4.93
N PRO A 148 -0.40 19.52 -4.58
CA PRO A 148 0.43 19.85 -3.43
C PRO A 148 -0.09 19.30 -2.10
N ALA A 149 -1.41 19.16 -1.98
CA ALA A 149 -2.08 18.62 -0.79
C ALA A 149 -2.16 17.09 -0.74
N LEU A 150 -1.88 16.38 -1.84
CA LEU A 150 -1.92 14.92 -1.89
C LEU A 150 -1.05 14.34 -0.77
N VAL A 151 -1.60 13.37 -0.05
CA VAL A 151 -0.83 12.52 0.85
C VAL A 151 -0.33 11.33 0.06
N TYR A 152 0.98 11.22 -0.14
CA TYR A 152 1.57 10.19 -0.98
C TYR A 152 2.47 9.25 -0.16
N GLY A 153 2.12 7.97 -0.16
CA GLY A 153 2.90 6.90 0.42
C GLY A 153 3.73 6.13 -0.60
N LEU A 154 4.91 5.67 -0.20
CA LEU A 154 5.69 4.66 -0.92
C LEU A 154 5.82 3.38 -0.10
N PHE A 155 5.28 2.27 -0.61
CA PHE A 155 5.41 0.95 -0.01
C PHE A 155 6.39 0.10 -0.83
N GLN A 156 7.61 -0.04 -0.31
CA GLN A 156 8.68 -0.81 -0.94
C GLN A 156 8.80 -2.19 -0.31
N VAL A 157 8.80 -3.23 -1.15
CA VAL A 157 8.97 -4.62 -0.72
C VAL A 157 10.13 -5.26 -1.46
N LEU A 158 11.06 -5.86 -0.72
CA LEU A 158 12.21 -6.59 -1.25
C LEU A 158 12.12 -8.06 -0.83
N ARG A 159 12.43 -8.98 -1.75
CA ARG A 159 12.57 -10.40 -1.39
C ARG A 159 13.89 -10.60 -0.64
N ALA A 160 13.84 -11.16 0.56
CA ALA A 160 14.99 -11.41 1.42
C ALA A 160 15.75 -12.68 1.00
N THR A 161 16.15 -12.76 -0.28
CA THR A 161 16.93 -13.88 -0.82
C THR A 161 18.25 -14.00 -0.07
N ARG A 162 18.53 -15.18 0.49
CA ARG A 162 19.79 -15.47 1.18
C ARG A 162 20.89 -15.83 0.18
N ALA A 163 22.12 -15.42 0.48
CA ALA A 163 23.30 -15.86 -0.24
C ALA A 163 23.44 -17.39 -0.11
N GLY A 164 23.79 -18.05 -1.21
CA GLY A 164 23.91 -19.49 -1.27
C GLY A 164 24.25 -19.98 -2.68
N SER A 165 24.32 -21.30 -2.84
CA SER A 165 24.56 -21.92 -4.15
C SER A 165 23.50 -21.49 -5.16
N GLY A 166 23.92 -21.08 -6.36
CA GLY A 166 23.02 -20.64 -7.43
C GLY A 166 22.48 -19.21 -7.31
N ILE A 167 22.77 -18.48 -6.22
CA ILE A 167 22.39 -17.08 -6.05
C ILE A 167 23.57 -16.18 -6.42
N LYS A 168 23.37 -15.29 -7.41
CA LYS A 168 24.40 -14.31 -7.77
C LYS A 168 24.60 -13.33 -6.60
N PRO A 169 25.82 -12.83 -6.34
CA PRO A 169 26.07 -11.90 -5.24
C PRO A 169 25.15 -10.67 -5.24
N ASN A 170 24.86 -10.12 -6.42
CA ASN A 170 23.98 -8.95 -6.58
C ASN A 170 22.47 -9.24 -6.40
N ASP A 171 22.09 -10.52 -6.27
CA ASP A 171 20.73 -10.96 -6.02
C ASP A 171 20.53 -11.37 -4.54
N ALA A 172 21.59 -11.37 -3.74
CA ALA A 172 21.54 -11.68 -2.31
C ALA A 172 21.15 -10.42 -1.50
N CYS A 173 20.02 -10.51 -0.81
CA CYS A 173 19.55 -9.50 0.13
C CYS A 173 20.16 -9.73 1.51
N VAL A 174 20.30 -11.01 1.90
CA VAL A 174 20.88 -11.44 3.17
C VAL A 174 22.16 -12.23 2.89
N LEU A 175 23.27 -11.80 3.44
CA LEU A 175 24.59 -12.40 3.27
C LEU A 175 24.71 -13.72 4.06
N SER A 176 25.78 -14.49 3.81
CA SER A 176 26.02 -15.79 4.46
C SER A 176 26.16 -15.68 5.99
N ASN A 177 26.65 -14.53 6.48
CA ASN A 177 26.74 -14.22 7.91
C ASN A 177 25.40 -13.70 8.51
N GLY A 178 24.32 -13.68 7.73
CA GLY A 178 23.01 -13.20 8.17
C GLY A 178 22.80 -11.68 8.11
N ALA A 179 23.83 -10.89 7.78
CA ALA A 179 23.70 -9.45 7.61
C ALA A 179 22.92 -9.09 6.35
N VAL A 180 22.23 -7.95 6.37
CA VAL A 180 21.60 -7.39 5.16
C VAL A 180 22.69 -6.80 4.26
N SER A 181 22.56 -6.97 2.94
CA SER A 181 23.55 -6.50 1.99
C SER A 181 23.68 -4.98 2.00
N GLU A 182 24.90 -4.47 1.80
CA GLU A 182 25.20 -3.04 1.87
C GLU A 182 24.37 -2.22 0.88
N ALA A 183 24.07 -2.78 -0.30
CA ALA A 183 23.18 -2.14 -1.28
C ALA A 183 21.78 -1.87 -0.70
N VAL A 184 21.23 -2.80 0.07
CA VAL A 184 19.91 -2.66 0.70
C VAL A 184 19.96 -1.70 1.89
N VAL A 185 21.05 -1.71 2.67
CA VAL A 185 21.27 -0.73 3.75
C VAL A 185 21.36 0.70 3.20
N ARG A 186 22.18 0.93 2.17
CA ARG A 186 22.25 2.25 1.52
C ARG A 186 20.91 2.67 0.93
N TYR A 187 20.17 1.75 0.33
CA TYR A 187 18.85 2.04 -0.20
C TYR A 187 17.85 2.43 0.91
N HIS A 188 17.87 1.74 2.04
CA HIS A 188 17.13 2.13 3.25
C HIS A 188 17.48 3.56 3.68
N ASP A 189 18.77 3.89 3.78
CA ASP A 189 19.20 5.21 4.25
C ASP A 189 18.75 6.33 3.33
N VAL A 190 18.74 6.09 2.01
CA VAL A 190 18.22 7.09 1.07
C VAL A 190 16.71 7.19 1.12
N LEU A 191 15.98 6.07 1.17
CA LEU A 191 14.52 6.11 1.34
C LEU A 191 14.12 6.84 2.62
N GLY A 192 14.91 6.74 3.69
CA GLY A 192 14.71 7.48 4.94
C GLY A 192 14.77 9.00 4.75
N ARG A 193 15.53 9.50 3.76
CA ARG A 193 15.58 10.93 3.42
C ARG A 193 14.41 11.40 2.56
N LEU A 194 13.74 10.47 1.88
CA LEU A 194 12.53 10.76 1.10
C LEU A 194 11.27 10.72 1.96
N GLU A 195 11.36 10.44 3.26
CA GLU A 195 10.23 10.32 4.15
C GLU A 195 10.00 11.60 4.97
N GLY A 196 8.76 11.78 5.44
CA GLY A 196 8.44 12.77 6.46
C GLY A 196 7.94 14.11 5.94
N ARG A 197 7.36 14.17 4.74
CA ARG A 197 6.65 15.37 4.25
C ARG A 197 5.37 15.56 5.05
N LEU A 198 5.34 16.48 6.01
CA LEU A 198 4.16 16.69 6.86
C LEU A 198 3.38 17.92 6.42
N ASP A 199 4.07 19.05 6.26
CA ASP A 199 3.49 20.32 5.83
C ASP A 199 3.45 20.44 4.29
N LEU A 200 2.57 21.29 3.78
CA LEU A 200 2.49 21.54 2.33
C LEU A 200 3.72 22.26 1.79
N ARG A 201 4.42 23.02 2.65
CA ARG A 201 5.65 23.77 2.33
C ARG A 201 6.90 22.91 2.40
N ASP A 202 6.80 21.69 2.93
CA ASP A 202 7.91 20.74 2.91
C ASP A 202 8.24 20.35 1.45
N GLU A 203 9.48 19.93 1.24
CA GLU A 203 10.02 19.55 -0.07
C GLU A 203 9.10 18.58 -0.81
N THR A 204 8.75 18.91 -2.06
CA THR A 204 7.85 18.11 -2.91
C THR A 204 8.45 16.78 -3.35
N THR A 205 9.77 16.63 -3.20
CA THR A 205 10.57 15.41 -3.45
C THR A 205 10.49 14.39 -2.32
N LYS A 206 9.67 14.64 -1.29
CA LYS A 206 9.44 13.72 -0.17
C LYS A 206 8.02 13.17 -0.20
N TYR A 207 7.88 11.97 0.35
CA TYR A 207 6.64 11.30 0.67
C TYR A 207 6.23 11.59 2.11
N GLU A 208 4.93 11.53 2.37
CA GLU A 208 4.33 11.62 3.70
C GLU A 208 4.64 10.38 4.53
N ALA A 209 4.75 9.22 3.88
CA ALA A 209 5.15 7.97 4.51
C ALA A 209 5.91 7.08 3.53
N VAL A 210 6.96 6.43 4.01
CA VAL A 210 7.68 5.40 3.27
C VAL A 210 7.78 4.16 4.14
N SER A 211 7.56 2.99 3.55
CA SER A 211 7.74 1.68 4.18
C SER A 211 8.73 0.86 3.38
N LEU A 212 9.66 0.20 4.06
CA LEU A 212 10.56 -0.78 3.48
C LEU A 212 10.40 -2.12 4.19
N VAL A 213 10.04 -3.17 3.47
CA VAL A 213 9.85 -4.51 4.03
C VAL A 213 10.72 -5.52 3.28
N LEU A 214 11.53 -6.27 4.01
CA LEU A 214 12.26 -7.42 3.49
C LEU A 214 11.44 -8.67 3.81
N VAL A 215 11.10 -9.49 2.81
CA VAL A 215 10.17 -10.62 2.99
C VAL A 215 10.89 -11.94 2.80
N LYS A 216 10.74 -12.85 3.76
CA LYS A 216 11.34 -14.19 3.69
C LYS A 216 10.68 -15.01 2.57
N PRO A 217 11.46 -15.57 1.62
CA PRO A 217 10.91 -16.38 0.53
C PRO A 217 10.71 -17.86 0.91
N ASP A 218 11.40 -18.33 1.93
CA ASP A 218 11.53 -19.75 2.25
C ASP A 218 10.60 -20.17 3.41
N GLN A 219 10.16 -21.44 3.35
CA GLN A 219 9.45 -22.08 4.46
C GLN A 219 10.37 -22.28 5.67
N PRO A 220 9.84 -22.32 6.91
CA PRO A 220 8.42 -22.24 7.31
C PRO A 220 7.90 -20.81 7.47
N HIS A 221 8.71 -19.79 7.15
CA HIS A 221 8.39 -18.38 7.44
C HIS A 221 8.10 -17.56 6.19
N ARG A 222 7.67 -18.22 5.11
CA ARG A 222 7.40 -17.56 3.83
C ARG A 222 6.35 -16.47 4.01
N GLY A 223 6.55 -15.33 3.34
CA GLY A 223 5.61 -14.21 3.40
C GLY A 223 5.66 -13.43 4.72
N THR A 224 6.57 -13.76 5.63
CA THR A 224 6.79 -12.97 6.85
C THR A 224 7.91 -11.96 6.65
N PRO A 225 7.82 -10.76 7.27
CA PRO A 225 8.92 -9.82 7.30
C PRO A 225 10.19 -10.42 7.92
N LEU A 226 11.36 -10.04 7.39
CA LEU A 226 12.64 -10.30 8.00
C LEU A 226 12.69 -9.55 9.35
N ALA A 227 12.98 -10.28 10.41
CA ALA A 227 13.10 -9.67 11.72
C ALA A 227 14.27 -8.68 11.75
N ASN A 228 14.12 -7.60 12.53
CA ASN A 228 15.17 -6.60 12.80
C ASN A 228 15.63 -5.76 11.60
N PHE A 229 15.02 -5.88 10.41
CA PHE A 229 15.28 -4.97 9.29
C PHE A 229 13.99 -4.57 8.54
N PRO A 230 13.74 -3.27 8.35
CA PRO A 230 14.47 -2.17 8.98
C PRO A 230 14.35 -2.23 10.52
N PRO A 231 15.26 -1.62 11.30
CA PRO A 231 15.15 -1.59 12.75
C PRO A 231 13.79 -1.02 13.18
N VAL A 232 13.26 -1.45 14.33
CA VAL A 232 11.93 -0.99 14.81
C VAL A 232 11.82 0.52 15.00
N THR A 233 12.95 1.20 15.20
CA THR A 233 13.08 2.65 15.32
C THR A 233 13.21 3.36 13.96
N SER A 234 13.32 2.62 12.87
CA SER A 234 13.45 3.21 11.53
C SER A 234 12.18 3.97 11.15
N PRO A 235 12.30 5.15 10.52
CA PRO A 235 11.16 5.84 9.95
C PRO A 235 10.44 5.02 8.86
N LEU A 236 11.13 4.01 8.29
CA LEU A 236 10.62 3.13 7.23
C LEU A 236 9.90 1.88 7.74
N SER A 237 9.69 1.78 9.06
CA SER A 237 8.94 0.66 9.64
C SER A 237 7.50 0.63 9.12
N LEU A 238 7.05 -0.55 8.71
CA LEU A 238 5.67 -0.79 8.29
C LEU A 238 4.66 -0.39 9.37
N SER A 239 4.98 -0.58 10.65
CA SER A 239 4.07 -0.28 11.76
C SER A 239 3.67 1.19 11.83
N GLY A 240 4.55 2.11 11.39
CA GLY A 240 4.28 3.54 11.38
C GLY A 240 3.66 4.06 10.08
N PHE A 241 3.69 3.28 9.00
CA PHE A 241 3.35 3.74 7.66
C PHE A 241 1.94 4.32 7.56
N PHE A 242 0.92 3.54 7.95
CA PHE A 242 -0.48 3.97 7.85
C PHE A 242 -0.82 5.08 8.84
N THR A 243 -0.29 5.03 10.06
CA THR A 243 -0.44 6.10 11.06
C THR A 243 0.06 7.44 10.51
N LYS A 244 1.22 7.45 9.84
CA LYS A 244 1.76 8.66 9.21
C LYS A 244 0.88 9.16 8.06
N LEU A 245 0.41 8.27 7.18
CA LEU A 245 -0.52 8.63 6.11
C LEU A 245 -1.80 9.27 6.66
N TYR A 246 -2.44 8.64 7.64
CA TYR A 246 -3.68 9.16 8.21
C TYR A 246 -3.46 10.47 8.95
N ARG A 247 -2.35 10.62 9.67
CA ARG A 247 -1.98 11.88 10.31
C ARG A 247 -1.80 13.01 9.30
N ALA A 248 -1.06 12.78 8.22
CA ALA A 248 -0.86 13.77 7.18
C ALA A 248 -2.20 14.13 6.50
N TYR A 249 -3.07 13.15 6.29
CA TYR A 249 -4.41 13.36 5.76
C TYR A 249 -5.26 14.25 6.67
N ASP A 250 -5.35 13.90 7.96
CA ASP A 250 -6.16 14.64 8.92
C ASP A 250 -5.69 16.09 9.06
N LEU A 251 -4.38 16.32 9.12
CA LEU A 251 -3.82 17.67 9.19
C LEU A 251 -4.22 18.53 7.98
N ARG A 252 -4.22 17.96 6.78
CA ARG A 252 -4.43 18.72 5.53
C ARG A 252 -5.88 18.87 5.14
N PHE A 253 -6.66 17.80 5.27
CA PHE A 253 -8.01 17.73 4.71
C PHE A 253 -9.10 17.86 5.76
N VAL A 254 -8.81 17.56 7.03
CA VAL A 254 -9.80 17.65 8.12
C VAL A 254 -9.58 18.94 8.91
N TYR A 255 -8.40 19.12 9.50
CA TYR A 255 -8.15 20.23 10.41
C TYR A 255 -7.86 21.56 9.70
N ALA A 256 -7.07 21.56 8.63
CA ALA A 256 -6.75 22.78 7.89
C ALA A 256 -7.90 23.28 6.99
N ALA A 257 -8.92 22.47 6.74
CA ALA A 257 -10.01 22.78 5.82
C ALA A 257 -11.40 22.43 6.39
N PRO A 258 -11.83 23.05 7.52
CA PRO A 258 -13.08 22.69 8.22
C PRO A 258 -14.33 22.84 7.34
N LYS A 259 -14.30 23.73 6.33
CA LYS A 259 -15.41 23.87 5.38
C LYS A 259 -15.62 22.64 4.47
N LEU A 260 -14.64 21.75 4.38
CA LEU A 260 -14.68 20.52 3.59
C LEU A 260 -14.93 19.29 4.46
N GLU A 261 -15.05 19.45 5.78
CA GLU A 261 -15.14 18.35 6.76
C GLU A 261 -16.24 17.34 6.45
N SER A 262 -17.38 17.80 5.93
CA SER A 262 -18.51 16.94 5.54
C SER A 262 -18.16 15.94 4.43
N VAL A 263 -17.10 16.22 3.65
CA VAL A 263 -16.62 15.37 2.54
C VAL A 263 -15.30 14.68 2.92
N THR A 264 -14.45 15.33 3.71
CA THR A 264 -13.09 14.86 4.02
C THR A 264 -12.98 14.08 5.33
N SER A 265 -13.97 14.14 6.20
CA SER A 265 -13.93 13.37 7.45
C SER A 265 -13.83 11.87 7.18
N ARG A 266 -12.95 11.21 7.93
CA ARG A 266 -12.79 9.75 7.90
C ARG A 266 -13.87 9.11 8.75
N LEU A 267 -14.58 8.15 8.17
CA LEU A 267 -15.70 7.47 8.80
C LEU A 267 -15.25 6.68 10.04
N VAL A 268 -16.15 6.53 10.99
CA VAL A 268 -16.00 5.68 12.17
C VAL A 268 -16.98 4.52 12.04
N TRP A 269 -16.47 3.31 12.24
CA TRP A 269 -17.23 2.07 12.10
C TRP A 269 -17.93 1.72 13.40
N ASP A 270 -19.20 1.33 13.29
CA ASP A 270 -19.96 0.81 14.41
C ASP A 270 -19.37 -0.53 14.89
N GLN A 271 -19.36 -0.77 16.21
CA GLN A 271 -18.83 -1.99 16.81
C GLN A 271 -19.58 -3.26 16.38
N SER A 272 -20.82 -3.13 15.87
CA SER A 272 -21.58 -4.24 15.31
C SER A 272 -21.21 -4.58 13.86
N SER A 273 -20.25 -3.86 13.24
CA SER A 273 -19.81 -4.10 11.86
C SER A 273 -19.31 -5.54 11.69
N PRO A 274 -19.93 -6.36 10.80
CA PRO A 274 -19.56 -7.77 10.63
C PRO A 274 -18.08 -8.00 10.34
N VAL A 275 -17.43 -7.08 9.63
CA VAL A 275 -15.98 -7.15 9.37
C VAL A 275 -15.15 -7.28 10.64
N LEU A 276 -15.59 -6.72 11.77
CA LEU A 276 -14.83 -6.76 13.03
C LEU A 276 -14.73 -8.17 13.63
N SER A 277 -15.65 -9.07 13.24
CA SER A 277 -15.64 -10.47 13.63
C SER A 277 -14.82 -11.39 12.71
N ASP A 278 -14.42 -10.90 11.53
CA ASP A 278 -13.66 -11.70 10.57
C ASP A 278 -12.21 -11.93 11.06
N PRO A 279 -11.66 -13.16 10.96
CA PRO A 279 -10.28 -13.44 11.38
C PRO A 279 -9.22 -12.57 10.72
N ARG A 280 -9.44 -12.12 9.48
CA ARG A 280 -8.50 -11.25 8.75
C ARG A 280 -8.31 -9.91 9.43
N THR A 281 -9.33 -9.42 10.14
CA THR A 281 -9.31 -8.14 10.85
C THR A 281 -8.24 -8.06 11.93
N LYS A 282 -7.71 -9.19 12.40
CA LYS A 282 -6.57 -9.23 13.35
C LYS A 282 -5.30 -8.59 12.81
N ASP A 283 -5.15 -8.50 11.49
CA ASP A 283 -4.02 -7.80 10.84
C ASP A 283 -4.25 -6.29 10.70
N TYR A 284 -5.44 -5.82 11.09
CA TYR A 284 -5.89 -4.45 10.95
C TYR A 284 -6.10 -3.79 12.33
N THR A 285 -6.18 -2.46 12.34
CA THR A 285 -6.61 -1.63 13.47
C THR A 285 -7.86 -0.86 13.09
N PRO A 286 -9.06 -1.48 13.14
CA PRO A 286 -10.28 -0.85 12.67
C PRO A 286 -10.58 0.48 13.36
N ARG A 287 -11.05 1.46 12.57
CA ARG A 287 -11.46 2.77 13.10
C ARG A 287 -12.85 2.69 13.73
N VAL A 288 -12.93 2.14 14.93
CA VAL A 288 -14.17 2.00 15.72
C VAL A 288 -14.33 3.14 16.73
N GLY A 289 -15.57 3.53 17.01
CA GLY A 289 -15.89 4.60 17.96
C GLY A 289 -17.37 4.97 17.92
N GLU A 290 -17.77 5.93 18.75
CA GLU A 290 -19.08 6.56 18.67
C GLU A 290 -19.08 7.63 17.56
N PRO A 291 -20.18 7.78 16.80
CA PRO A 291 -20.30 8.81 15.77
C PRO A 291 -20.23 10.24 16.33
#